data_AF-A0A7H0GX24-F1
#
_entry.id   AF-A0A7H0GX24-F1
#
_cell.length_a   1.000
_cell.length_b   1.000
_cell.length_c   1.000
_cell.angle_alpha   90.00
_cell.angle_beta   90.00
_cell.angle_gamma   90.00
#
_symmetry.space_group_name_H-M   'P 1'
#
loop_
_entity.id
_entity.type
_entity.pdbx_description
1 polymer ?
#
loop_
_entity_poly.entity_id
_entity_poly.type
_entity_poly.pdbx_seq_one_letter_code
_entity_poly.pdbx_strand_id
1 'polypeptide(L)'
;MRCFLHLLYRAGLGAVLLTLAGCIDTFEPEVIASAENYLVVDGTINSSGVTTIRLSRTDNLISTAPPPAEAKAAVFIEEEAGPRYALTETAPALILPLLWR
;
A
#
# COMPACT_ATOMS: atom_id res chain seq x y z
N MET A 1 -32.14 -12.51 -54.31
CA MET A 1 -31.93 -11.20 -53.66
C MET A 1 -31.81 -11.26 -52.13
N ARG A 2 -32.64 -12.02 -51.40
CA ARG A 2 -32.55 -12.13 -49.92
C ARG A 2 -31.24 -12.75 -49.40
N CYS A 3 -30.70 -13.76 -50.07
CA CYS A 3 -29.40 -14.35 -49.69
C CYS A 3 -28.24 -13.35 -49.84
N PHE A 4 -28.27 -12.51 -50.88
CA PHE A 4 -27.25 -11.49 -51.11
C PHE A 4 -27.32 -10.39 -50.05
N LEU A 5 -28.54 -9.96 -49.68
CA LEU A 5 -28.76 -9.00 -48.61
C LEU A 5 -28.32 -9.54 -47.22
N HIS A 6 -28.56 -10.82 -46.93
CA HIS A 6 -28.06 -11.47 -45.71
C HIS A 6 -26.53 -11.60 -45.69
N LEU A 7 -25.91 -11.86 -46.85
CA LEU A 7 -24.44 -11.95 -46.96
C LEU A 7 -23.80 -10.58 -46.70
N LEU A 8 -24.36 -9.51 -47.28
CA LEU A 8 -23.92 -8.13 -47.06
C LEU A 8 -24.12 -7.68 -45.60
N TYR A 9 -25.25 -8.03 -44.99
CA TYR A 9 -25.53 -7.68 -43.58
C TYR A 9 -24.58 -8.39 -42.61
N ARG A 10 -24.25 -9.66 -42.85
CA ARG A 10 -23.29 -10.42 -42.02
C ARG A 10 -21.86 -9.91 -42.19
N ALA A 11 -21.46 -9.53 -43.40
CA ALA A 11 -20.16 -8.93 -43.66
C ALA A 11 -20.04 -7.53 -43.01
N GLY A 12 -21.09 -6.71 -43.10
CA GLY A 12 -21.15 -5.40 -42.44
C GLY A 12 -21.09 -5.50 -40.91
N LEU A 13 -21.84 -6.43 -40.31
CA LEU A 13 -21.81 -6.68 -38.86
C LEU A 13 -20.42 -7.16 -38.39
N GLY A 14 -19.77 -8.03 -39.16
CA GLY A 14 -18.42 -8.51 -38.86
C GLY A 14 -17.37 -7.40 -38.92
N ALA A 15 -17.46 -6.51 -39.93
CA ALA A 15 -16.56 -5.37 -40.07
C ALA A 15 -16.71 -4.36 -38.92
N VAL A 16 -17.94 -4.11 -38.46
CA VAL A 16 -18.20 -3.23 -37.30
C VAL A 16 -17.64 -3.84 -36.02
N LEU A 17 -17.77 -5.14 -35.79
CA LEU A 17 -17.22 -5.78 -34.58
C LEU A 17 -15.69 -5.73 -34.52
N LEU A 18 -15.01 -5.74 -35.67
CA LEU A 18 -13.54 -5.63 -35.75
C LEU A 18 -13.04 -4.22 -35.40
N THR A 19 -13.82 -3.16 -35.62
CA THR A 19 -13.41 -1.79 -35.27
C THR A 19 -13.62 -1.44 -33.81
N LEU A 20 -14.41 -2.24 -33.06
CA LEU A 20 -14.56 -2.10 -31.61
C LEU A 20 -13.40 -2.72 -30.82
N ALA A 21 -12.56 -3.54 -31.47
CA ALA A 21 -11.33 -4.05 -30.89
C ALA A 21 -10.20 -3.02 -31.05
N GLY A 22 -10.27 -1.92 -30.29
CA GLY A 22 -9.17 -0.97 -30.17
C GLY A 22 -7.96 -1.59 -29.46
N CYS A 23 -6.76 -1.12 -29.78
CA CYS A 23 -5.54 -1.52 -29.08
C CYS A 23 -5.58 -1.00 -27.63
N ILE A 24 -5.55 -1.90 -26.66
CA ILE A 24 -5.34 -1.56 -25.25
C ILE A 24 -3.83 -1.51 -25.05
N ASP A 25 -3.30 -0.31 -24.82
CA ASP A 25 -1.90 -0.16 -24.45
C ASP A 25 -1.73 -0.41 -22.94
N THR A 26 -0.62 -1.03 -22.57
CA THR A 26 -0.33 -1.29 -21.16
C THR A 26 0.17 0.00 -20.52
N PHE A 27 -0.43 0.37 -19.39
CA PHE A 27 0.03 1.54 -18.66
C PHE A 27 1.38 1.24 -17.98
N GLU A 28 2.43 1.94 -18.41
CA GLU A 28 3.75 1.94 -17.78
C GLU A 28 3.95 3.27 -17.02
N PRO A 29 3.69 3.32 -15.69
CA PRO A 29 3.94 4.53 -14.91
C PRO A 29 5.44 4.83 -14.80
N GLU A 30 5.78 6.12 -14.82
CA GLU A 30 7.12 6.56 -14.44
C GLU A 30 7.32 6.35 -12.93
N VAL A 31 8.31 5.53 -12.57
CA VAL A 31 8.61 5.23 -11.16
C VAL A 31 9.54 6.29 -10.60
N ILE A 32 9.02 7.11 -9.70
CA ILE A 32 9.81 8.12 -8.99
C ILE A 32 10.75 7.40 -8.01
N ALA A 33 12.02 7.30 -8.37
CA ALA A 33 13.08 6.81 -7.50
C ALA A 33 13.55 7.94 -6.56
N SER A 34 12.69 8.39 -5.65
CA SER A 34 13.06 9.37 -4.62
C SER A 34 13.53 8.65 -3.36
N ALA A 35 14.65 9.09 -2.78
CA ALA A 35 15.22 8.55 -1.54
C ALA A 35 14.56 9.17 -0.29
N GLU A 36 13.22 9.26 -0.28
CA GLU A 36 12.52 9.79 0.88
C GLU A 36 12.65 8.82 2.05
N ASN A 37 13.06 9.32 3.21
CA ASN A 37 13.36 8.55 4.42
C ASN A 37 12.42 8.93 5.57
N TYR A 38 11.12 8.92 5.29
CA TYR A 38 10.09 9.25 6.26
C TYR A 38 9.95 8.15 7.31
N LEU A 39 9.64 8.56 8.54
CA LEU A 39 9.25 7.64 9.59
C LEU A 39 7.79 7.23 9.37
N VAL A 40 7.56 5.93 9.26
CA VAL A 40 6.24 5.32 9.17
C VAL A 40 5.90 4.72 10.53
N VAL A 41 4.75 5.11 11.07
CA VAL A 41 4.21 4.59 12.33
C VAL A 41 2.98 3.75 12.00
N ASP A 42 3.07 2.44 12.19
CA ASP A 42 2.01 1.48 11.91
C ASP A 42 1.53 0.82 13.21
N GLY A 43 0.22 0.71 13.40
CA GLY A 43 -0.36 0.11 14.59
C GLY A 43 -1.57 0.86 15.15
N THR A 44 -2.10 0.34 16.26
CA THR A 44 -3.25 0.92 16.95
C THR A 44 -3.00 0.99 18.45
N ILE A 45 -3.50 2.07 19.07
CA ILE A 45 -3.48 2.23 20.52
C ILE A 45 -4.68 1.49 21.09
N ASN A 46 -4.42 0.58 22.02
CA ASN A 46 -5.44 -0.16 22.76
C ASN A 46 -5.43 0.30 24.22
N SER A 47 -6.54 0.89 24.67
CA SER A 47 -6.71 1.37 26.04
C SER A 47 -7.03 0.28 27.06
N SER A 48 -7.39 -0.92 26.61
CA SER A 48 -7.84 -2.03 27.46
C SER A 48 -7.05 -3.32 27.21
N GLY A 49 -5.88 -3.23 26.59
CA GLY A 49 -5.06 -4.37 26.25
C GLY A 49 -3.69 -4.01 25.69
N VAL A 50 -3.11 -4.93 24.93
CA VAL A 50 -1.78 -4.75 24.34
C VAL A 50 -1.86 -3.79 23.15
N THR A 51 -1.04 -2.74 23.18
CA THR A 51 -0.80 -1.84 22.05
C THR A 51 0.40 -2.35 21.27
N THR A 52 0.29 -2.46 19.94
CA THR A 52 1.44 -2.86 19.11
C THR A 52 1.70 -1.78 18.09
N ILE A 53 2.90 -1.20 18.15
CA ILE A 53 3.35 -0.18 17.20
C ILE A 53 4.60 -0.71 16.48
N ARG A 54 4.62 -0.58 15.16
CA ARG A 54 5.76 -0.89 14.31
C ARG A 54 6.28 0.39 13.68
N LEU A 55 7.59 0.61 13.78
CA LEU A 55 8.25 1.75 13.16
C LEU A 55 9.10 1.32 11.96
N SER A 56 8.89 1.91 10.81
CA SER A 56 9.75 1.66 9.64
C SER A 56 10.12 2.96 8.94
N ARG A 57 11.07 2.86 8.01
CA ARG A 57 11.36 3.91 7.06
C ARG A 57 10.73 3.61 5.72
N THR A 58 10.36 4.65 4.98
CA THR A 58 10.01 4.53 3.57
C THR A 58 11.19 3.98 2.77
N ASP A 59 10.88 3.25 1.71
CA ASP A 59 11.86 2.70 0.78
C ASP A 59 11.38 2.94 -0.66
N ASN A 60 12.27 2.75 -1.62
CA ASN A 60 11.97 2.94 -3.03
C ASN A 60 10.94 1.93 -3.53
N LEU A 61 10.05 2.36 -4.43
CA LEU A 61 9.01 1.52 -5.03
C LEU A 61 9.56 0.33 -5.82
N ILE A 62 10.80 0.40 -6.32
CA ILE A 62 11.46 -0.73 -7.00
C ILE A 62 12.20 -1.67 -6.04
N SER A 63 12.25 -1.34 -4.74
CA SER A 63 12.93 -2.18 -3.75
C SER A 63 12.16 -3.49 -3.56
N THR A 64 12.90 -4.60 -3.59
CA THR A 64 12.37 -5.94 -3.29
C THR A 64 12.64 -6.34 -1.83
N ALA A 65 13.37 -5.51 -1.09
CA ALA A 65 13.63 -5.72 0.32
C ALA A 65 12.43 -5.27 1.17
N PRO A 66 12.24 -5.84 2.36
CA PRO A 66 11.32 -5.27 3.33
C PRO A 66 11.73 -3.84 3.69
N PRO A 67 10.77 -2.94 3.99
CA PRO A 67 11.08 -1.59 4.45
C PRO A 67 12.04 -1.60 5.64
N PRO A 68 13.04 -0.70 5.70
CA PRO A 68 14.00 -0.68 6.78
C PRO A 68 13.31 -0.48 8.14
N ALA A 69 13.67 -1.31 9.11
CA ALA A 69 13.19 -1.20 10.48
C ALA A 69 13.81 0.03 11.18
N GLU A 70 12.98 0.87 11.80
CA GLU A 70 13.46 1.93 12.70
C GLU A 70 13.68 1.36 14.11
N ALA A 71 14.93 1.07 14.45
CA ALA A 71 15.30 0.47 15.74
C ALA A 71 15.81 1.51 16.75
N LYS A 72 15.70 1.18 18.04
CA LYS A 72 16.17 2.00 19.18
C LYS A 72 15.48 3.36 19.31
N ALA A 73 14.25 3.47 18.82
CA ALA A 73 13.44 4.67 18.98
C ALA A 73 12.87 4.76 20.41
N ALA A 74 12.86 5.98 20.97
CA ALA A 74 12.14 6.28 22.20
C ALA A 74 10.71 6.72 21.86
N VAL A 75 9.71 5.93 22.28
CA VAL A 75 8.30 6.18 21.95
C VAL A 75 7.45 6.31 23.20
N PHE A 76 6.55 7.28 23.17
CA PHE A 76 5.60 7.57 24.23
C PHE A 76 4.20 7.70 23.65
N ILE A 77 3.20 7.15 24.34
CA ILE A 77 1.79 7.50 24.12
C ILE A 77 1.48 8.68 25.03
N GLU A 78 0.92 9.75 24.48
CA GLU A 78 0.56 10.95 25.22
C GLU A 78 -0.96 11.10 25.27
N GLU A 79 -1.49 11.29 26.48
CA GLU A 79 -2.89 11.63 26.70
C GLU A 79 -3.09 13.16 26.61
N GLU A 80 -4.30 13.59 26.27
CA GLU A 80 -4.67 15.00 26.13
C GLU A 80 -4.36 15.83 27.40
N ALA A 81 -4.45 15.23 28.58
CA ALA A 81 -4.15 15.88 29.86
C ALA A 81 -2.65 15.96 30.20
N GLY A 82 -1.77 15.45 29.34
CA GLY A 82 -0.31 15.45 29.52
C GLY A 82 0.37 14.18 30.08
N PRO A 83 -0.32 13.15 30.65
CA PRO A 83 0.34 11.88 30.96
C PRO A 83 1.01 11.26 29.74
N ARG A 84 2.22 10.70 29.94
CA ARG A 84 2.99 10.01 28.90
C ARG A 84 3.35 8.60 29.35
N TYR A 85 3.07 7.62 28.50
CA TYR A 85 3.36 6.21 28.75
C TYR A 85 4.48 5.76 27.82
N ALA A 86 5.64 5.49 28.39
CA ALA A 86 6.78 4.97 27.63
C ALA A 86 6.48 3.57 27.12
N LEU A 87 6.77 3.33 25.84
CA LEU A 87 6.69 2.01 25.24
C LEU A 87 8.09 1.39 25.13
N THR A 88 8.15 0.06 25.17
CA THR A 88 9.42 -0.68 25.12
C THR A 88 9.54 -1.41 23.79
N GLU A 89 10.71 -1.30 23.17
CA GLU A 89 11.06 -2.09 22.00
C GLU A 89 11.32 -3.54 22.42
N THR A 90 10.60 -4.48 21.81
CA THR A 90 10.68 -5.93 22.12
C THR A 90 11.36 -6.74 21.02
N ALA A 91 11.34 -6.22 19.79
CA ALA A 91 12.13 -6.68 18.65
C ALA A 91 12.47 -5.44 17.82
N PRO A 92 13.43 -5.51 16.87
CA PRO A 92 13.76 -4.36 16.03
C PRO A 92 12.48 -3.77 15.41
N ALA A 93 12.23 -2.48 15.64
CA ALA A 93 11.05 -1.76 15.20
C ALA A 93 9.70 -2.18 15.83
N LEU A 94 9.64 -3.17 16.72
CA LEU A 94 8.41 -3.62 17.38
C LEU A 94 8.30 -3.07 18.80
N ILE A 95 7.33 -2.20 18.99
CA ILE A 95 7.12 -1.44 20.21
C ILE A 95 5.85 -1.95 20.89
N LEU A 96 5.99 -2.43 22.12
CA LEU A 96 4.91 -2.94 22.95
C LEU A 96 4.91 -2.21 24.31
N PRO A 97 3.75 -1.98 24.93
CA PRO A 97 3.68 -1.58 26.32
C PRO A 97 4.19 -2.73 27.17
N LEU A 98 4.95 -2.40 28.23
CA LEU A 98 5.31 -3.38 29.25
C LEU A 98 4.02 -3.84 29.93
N LEU A 99 3.52 -5.02 29.55
CA LEU A 99 2.51 -5.73 30.34
C LEU A 99 3.13 -6.02 31.71
N TRP A 100 2.66 -5.30 32.72
CA TRP A 100 2.70 -5.62 34.16
C TRP A 100 3.85 -6.57 34.56
N ARG A 101 5.01 -6.00 34.86
CA ARG A 101 5.84 -6.53 35.96
C ARG A 101 5.44 -5.83 37.25
#